data_AF-A0A951F7S6-F1
#
_entry.id   AF-A0A951F7S6-F1
#
_cell.length_a   1.000
_cell.length_b   1.000
_cell.length_c   1.000
_cell.angle_alpha   90.00
_cell.angle_beta   90.00
_cell.angle_gamma   90.00
#
_symmetry.space_group_name_H-M   'P 1'
#
loop_
_entity.id
_entity.type
_entity.pdbx_description
1 polymer ?
#
loop_
_entity_poly.entity_id
_entity_poly.type
_entity_poly.pdbx_seq_one_letter_code
_entity_poly.pdbx_strand_id
1 'polypeptide(L)'
;MPLSRTGTRALLLAASLAAALAAQTLSAPAPASNGHAETYEDDQVRIAIPAGWTRATGGYPSLEPYRMHGTAVVGSSVLQTSPHLLLQKDGYTLALAFSTSHASGADGGRFIEAFNIPWLDADQAWTCGLILTYIPQPASRALLFENMVVDAGDPNVRAKCRIPREIAEMFGPAANKPFSGERRWYGGYFTTRRGYFFDGGRPGCGSKLYSLTSAAKTPDQLPAIDDPRLAQITGEAIDIVDSIQYKRCAPRP
;
A
#
# COMPACT_ATOMS: atom_id res chain seq x y z
N MET A 1 33.08 69.30 -23.09
CA MET A 1 34.48 68.96 -22.74
C MET A 1 34.98 70.04 -21.78
N PRO A 2 35.67 69.77 -20.64
CA PRO A 2 36.54 68.63 -20.24
C PRO A 2 36.04 67.83 -18.99
N LEU A 3 36.26 66.51 -18.87
CA LEU A 3 37.33 65.75 -18.16
C LEU A 3 37.44 66.02 -16.62
N SER A 4 36.98 65.13 -15.73
CA SER A 4 37.56 63.84 -15.26
C SER A 4 38.41 63.97 -13.98
N ARG A 5 38.02 63.24 -12.91
CA ARG A 5 38.85 62.54 -11.89
C ARG A 5 37.95 62.02 -10.73
N THR A 6 37.69 60.71 -10.67
CA THR A 6 38.31 59.69 -9.77
C THR A 6 38.10 59.92 -8.26
N GLY A 7 37.43 58.98 -7.59
CA GLY A 7 37.27 58.98 -6.13
C GLY A 7 36.57 57.74 -5.58
N THR A 8 37.36 56.70 -5.37
CA THR A 8 37.12 55.33 -4.91
C THR A 8 36.35 55.11 -3.59
N ARG A 9 35.75 53.90 -3.49
CA ARG A 9 35.46 53.05 -2.31
C ARG A 9 34.12 53.24 -1.54
N ALA A 10 33.21 52.29 -1.78
CA ALA A 10 32.56 51.55 -0.70
C ALA A 10 32.35 50.10 -1.16
N LEU A 11 33.17 49.21 -0.59
CA LEU A 11 33.15 47.77 -0.78
C LEU A 11 32.45 47.20 0.45
N LEU A 12 31.26 46.62 0.32
CA LEU A 12 30.69 45.76 1.38
C LEU A 12 29.52 44.91 0.87
N LEU A 13 29.80 43.61 0.84
CA LEU A 13 28.93 42.47 1.13
C LEU A 13 27.54 42.38 0.46
N ALA A 14 27.42 41.42 -0.47
CA ALA A 14 26.27 40.52 -0.45
C ALA A 14 26.74 39.11 -0.85
N ALA A 15 26.38 38.17 0.01
CA ALA A 15 26.90 36.82 0.08
C ALA A 15 26.42 35.92 -1.07
N SER A 16 27.27 34.93 -1.33
CA SER A 16 27.17 33.79 -2.21
C SER A 16 25.77 33.16 -2.22
N LEU A 17 25.12 33.16 -3.38
CA LEU A 17 23.92 32.34 -3.59
C LEU A 17 24.35 30.87 -3.64
N ALA A 18 23.85 30.14 -2.66
CA ALA A 18 24.15 28.75 -2.40
C ALA A 18 23.68 27.83 -3.52
N ALA A 19 24.47 26.76 -3.68
CA ALA A 19 24.14 25.55 -4.38
C ALA A 19 22.78 25.00 -3.96
N ALA A 20 21.87 24.88 -4.93
CA ALA A 20 20.72 23.99 -4.86
C ALA A 20 20.22 23.72 -6.29
N LEU A 21 21.09 23.23 -7.18
CA LEU A 21 20.59 22.43 -8.29
C LEU A 21 20.28 21.05 -7.73
N ALA A 22 18.98 20.85 -7.53
CA ALA A 22 18.34 19.63 -7.11
C ALA A 22 18.96 18.42 -7.81
N ALA A 23 19.49 17.51 -7.00
CA ALA A 23 19.60 16.11 -7.35
C ALA A 23 18.17 15.57 -7.58
N GLN A 24 17.65 15.76 -8.79
CA GLN A 24 16.62 14.87 -9.32
C GLN A 24 17.31 13.54 -9.60
N THR A 25 17.47 12.72 -8.56
CA THR A 25 17.54 11.28 -8.77
C THR A 25 16.18 10.84 -9.28
N LEU A 26 16.00 10.98 -10.60
CA LEU A 26 15.11 10.12 -11.37
C LEU A 26 15.44 8.69 -10.93
N SER A 27 14.58 8.10 -10.11
CA SER A 27 14.58 6.65 -9.95
C SER A 27 14.38 6.11 -11.35
N ALA A 28 15.45 5.55 -11.92
CA ALA A 28 15.37 4.84 -13.17
C ALA A 28 14.25 3.80 -13.06
N PRO A 29 13.39 3.65 -14.07
CA PRO A 29 12.45 2.55 -14.09
C PRO A 29 13.24 1.26 -13.92
N ALA A 30 12.87 0.46 -12.93
CA ALA A 30 13.44 -0.87 -12.74
C ALA A 30 13.38 -1.60 -14.10
N PRO A 31 14.44 -2.34 -14.48
CA PRO A 31 14.44 -3.02 -15.77
C PRO A 31 13.19 -3.90 -15.87
N ALA A 32 12.42 -3.71 -16.93
CA ALA A 32 11.30 -4.58 -17.26
C ALA A 32 11.86 -6.00 -17.45
N SER A 33 11.76 -6.80 -16.40
CA SER A 33 12.06 -8.21 -16.43
C SER A 33 11.06 -8.86 -17.38
N ASN A 34 11.55 -9.40 -18.50
CA ASN A 34 10.76 -10.22 -19.42
C ASN A 34 10.17 -11.40 -18.64
N GLY A 35 8.94 -11.24 -18.17
CA GLY A 35 8.35 -12.03 -17.10
C GLY A 35 7.99 -13.45 -17.53
N HIS A 36 8.94 -14.37 -17.42
CA HIS A 36 8.65 -15.79 -17.39
C HIS A 36 8.10 -16.18 -16.02
N ALA A 37 7.27 -17.24 -15.98
CA ALA A 37 6.86 -17.82 -14.70
C ALA A 37 8.12 -18.27 -13.93
N GLU A 38 8.20 -17.94 -12.65
CA GLU A 38 9.33 -18.29 -11.79
C GLU A 38 8.85 -19.04 -10.53
N THR A 39 9.78 -19.71 -9.85
CA THR A 39 9.54 -20.28 -8.53
C THR A 39 10.41 -19.52 -7.53
N TYR A 40 9.78 -18.97 -6.50
CA TYR A 40 10.47 -18.43 -5.34
C TYR A 40 10.55 -19.50 -4.25
N GLU A 41 11.68 -19.60 -3.58
CA GLU A 41 11.87 -20.52 -2.47
C GLU A 41 12.83 -19.92 -1.44
N ASP A 42 12.42 -19.95 -0.17
CA ASP A 42 13.24 -19.60 0.99
C ASP A 42 13.20 -20.73 2.04
N ASP A 43 13.60 -20.47 3.28
CA ASP A 43 13.58 -21.46 4.37
C ASP A 43 12.17 -21.78 4.89
N GLN A 44 11.17 -20.93 4.63
CA GLN A 44 9.81 -21.06 5.13
C GLN A 44 8.83 -21.60 4.08
N VAL A 45 9.00 -21.23 2.82
CA VAL A 45 8.01 -21.45 1.76
C VAL A 45 8.64 -21.72 0.40
N ARG A 46 7.84 -22.32 -0.49
CA ARG A 46 8.05 -22.36 -1.94
C ARG A 46 6.78 -21.85 -2.63
N ILE A 47 6.91 -20.98 -3.63
CA ILE A 47 5.81 -20.24 -4.25
C ILE A 47 5.98 -20.25 -5.77
N ALA A 48 4.90 -20.49 -6.51
CA ALA A 48 4.87 -20.29 -7.95
C ALA A 48 4.46 -18.84 -8.26
N ILE A 49 5.28 -18.13 -9.03
CA ILE A 49 5.04 -16.75 -9.43
C ILE A 49 4.71 -16.76 -10.94
N PRO A 50 3.47 -16.41 -11.34
CA PRO A 50 3.09 -16.42 -12.73
C PRO A 50 3.75 -15.28 -13.51
N ALA A 51 3.76 -15.42 -14.83
CA ALA A 51 4.30 -14.43 -15.74
C ALA A 51 3.72 -13.02 -15.52
N GLY A 52 4.57 -12.01 -15.65
CA GLY A 52 4.23 -10.60 -15.46
C GLY A 52 4.24 -10.10 -14.01
N TRP A 53 4.37 -10.99 -13.01
CA TRP A 53 4.71 -10.57 -11.65
C TRP A 53 6.22 -10.49 -11.51
N THR A 54 6.69 -9.48 -10.79
CA THR A 54 8.12 -9.23 -10.58
C THR A 54 8.42 -9.06 -9.10
N ARG A 55 9.53 -9.62 -8.64
CA ARG A 55 10.01 -9.40 -7.28
C ARG A 55 10.54 -7.98 -7.15
N ALA A 56 9.95 -7.22 -6.23
CA ALA A 56 10.43 -5.88 -5.92
C ALA A 56 11.58 -5.98 -4.90
N THR A 57 12.67 -5.25 -5.16
CA THR A 57 13.85 -5.18 -4.29
C THR A 57 13.86 -3.93 -3.39
N GLY A 58 12.86 -3.05 -3.54
CA GLY A 58 12.66 -1.88 -2.68
C GLY A 58 11.87 -2.22 -1.42
N GLY A 59 12.03 -1.43 -0.36
CA GLY A 59 11.25 -1.58 0.86
C GLY A 59 9.78 -1.20 0.66
N TYR A 60 8.88 -1.84 1.42
CA TYR A 60 7.50 -1.37 1.54
C TYR A 60 7.47 0.08 2.06
N PRO A 61 6.57 0.96 1.58
CA PRO A 61 6.60 2.38 1.95
C PRO A 61 6.62 2.56 3.47
N SER A 62 7.52 3.42 3.95
CA SER A 62 7.59 3.77 5.37
C SER A 62 6.35 4.52 5.81
N LEU A 63 5.88 4.18 7.00
CA LEU A 63 5.01 5.09 7.73
C LEU A 63 5.89 6.26 8.20
N GLU A 64 5.43 7.47 7.94
CA GLU A 64 6.01 8.64 8.61
C GLU A 64 5.79 8.50 10.13
N PRO A 65 6.72 8.98 10.97
CA PRO A 65 6.51 9.00 12.42
C PRO A 65 5.19 9.70 12.76
N TYR A 66 4.34 9.04 13.54
CA TYR A 66 3.04 9.58 13.95
C TYR A 66 2.94 9.69 15.46
N ARG A 67 2.01 10.52 15.97
CA ARG A 67 1.89 10.74 17.42
C ARG A 67 0.75 9.94 18.01
N MET A 68 1.05 8.84 18.69
CA MET A 68 0.06 8.16 19.52
C MET A 68 0.05 8.80 20.92
N HIS A 69 -1.08 9.39 21.33
CA HIS A 69 -1.24 10.05 22.65
C HIS A 69 -0.14 11.08 22.99
N GLY A 70 0.32 11.86 22.00
CA GLY A 70 1.33 12.90 22.18
C GLY A 70 2.78 12.42 22.08
N THR A 71 3.01 11.09 22.05
CA THR A 71 4.33 10.47 21.87
C THR A 71 4.57 10.15 20.40
N ALA A 72 5.72 10.57 19.86
CA ALA A 72 6.13 10.16 18.52
C ALA A 72 6.43 8.65 18.49
N VAL A 73 5.59 7.91 17.79
CA VAL A 73 5.78 6.50 17.47
C VAL A 73 6.26 6.44 16.02
N VAL A 74 7.45 5.91 15.80
CA VAL A 74 7.87 5.52 14.45
C VAL A 74 7.08 4.26 14.11
N GLY A 75 5.99 4.42 13.36
CA GLY A 75 5.29 3.28 12.79
C GLY A 75 6.27 2.50 11.93
N SER A 76 6.59 1.27 12.29
CA SER A 76 7.25 0.36 11.36
C SER A 76 6.17 -0.56 10.84
N SER A 77 5.89 -0.52 9.53
CA SER A 77 5.04 -1.56 8.94
C SER A 77 5.74 -2.91 9.12
N VAL A 78 4.97 -3.96 9.36
CA VAL A 78 5.50 -5.33 9.46
C VAL A 78 6.23 -5.73 8.17
N LEU A 79 5.77 -5.19 7.05
CA LEU A 79 6.35 -5.35 5.72
C LEU A 79 7.68 -4.59 5.53
N GLN A 80 8.15 -3.84 6.54
CA GLN A 80 9.48 -3.24 6.55
C GLN A 80 10.48 -3.99 7.43
N THR A 81 9.99 -4.74 8.42
CA THR A 81 10.81 -5.27 9.52
C THR A 81 10.89 -6.79 9.55
N SER A 82 9.93 -7.48 8.94
CA SER A 82 9.88 -8.95 8.90
C SER A 82 10.36 -9.48 7.54
N PRO A 83 10.87 -10.72 7.47
CA PRO A 83 11.08 -11.40 6.19
C PRO A 83 9.79 -11.42 5.38
N HIS A 84 9.87 -10.93 4.14
CA HIS A 84 8.72 -10.79 3.28
C HIS A 84 9.12 -10.93 1.81
N LEU A 85 8.13 -11.28 0.98
CA LEU A 85 8.23 -11.25 -0.46
C LEU A 85 7.29 -10.16 -0.99
N LEU A 86 7.82 -9.21 -1.76
CA LEU A 86 7.02 -8.24 -2.51
C LEU A 86 6.97 -8.64 -3.98
N LEU A 87 5.76 -8.81 -4.50
CA LEU A 87 5.50 -9.06 -5.91
C LEU A 87 4.74 -7.86 -6.49
N GLN A 88 5.17 -7.38 -7.65
CA GLN A 88 4.57 -6.24 -8.32
C GLN A 88 4.13 -6.59 -9.74
N LYS A 89 2.97 -6.08 -10.14
CA LYS A 89 2.41 -6.17 -11.50
C LYS A 89 1.47 -5.01 -11.75
N ASP A 90 1.69 -4.26 -12.83
CA ASP A 90 0.81 -3.18 -13.31
C ASP A 90 0.34 -2.20 -12.23
N GLY A 91 1.26 -1.76 -11.36
CA GLY A 91 0.94 -0.84 -10.28
C GLY A 91 0.24 -1.48 -9.08
N TYR A 92 0.13 -2.80 -9.01
CA TYR A 92 -0.32 -3.53 -7.83
C TYR A 92 0.86 -4.16 -7.11
N THR A 93 0.79 -4.23 -5.78
CA THR A 93 1.79 -4.88 -4.94
C THR A 93 1.12 -5.94 -4.07
N LEU A 94 1.53 -7.19 -4.24
CA LEU A 94 1.22 -8.30 -3.34
C LEU A 94 2.39 -8.47 -2.36
N ALA A 95 2.12 -8.22 -1.08
CA ALA A 95 3.10 -8.36 -0.02
C ALA A 95 2.81 -9.61 0.80
N LEU A 96 3.81 -10.47 0.96
CA LEU A 96 3.70 -11.74 1.66
C LEU A 96 4.69 -11.81 2.83
N ALA A 97 4.21 -11.60 4.06
CA ALA A 97 5.00 -11.82 5.28
C ALA A 97 4.67 -13.18 5.89
N PHE A 98 5.60 -14.13 5.78
CA PHE A 98 5.39 -15.55 6.16
C PHE A 98 5.50 -15.80 7.66
N SER A 99 6.20 -14.93 8.38
CA SER A 99 6.33 -14.95 9.83
C SER A 99 6.54 -13.55 10.35
N THR A 100 5.68 -13.15 11.28
CA THR A 100 5.73 -11.85 11.97
C THR A 100 5.86 -12.11 13.47
N SER A 101 6.46 -11.19 14.22
CA SER A 101 6.64 -11.33 15.67
C SER A 101 5.33 -11.17 16.48
N HIS A 102 4.18 -11.12 15.82
CA HIS A 102 2.89 -10.87 16.45
C HIS A 102 2.24 -12.16 16.92
N ALA A 103 1.68 -12.11 18.13
CA ALA A 103 1.08 -13.26 18.82
C ALA A 103 -0.43 -13.41 18.58
N SER A 104 -1.14 -12.40 18.07
CA SER A 104 -2.59 -12.46 17.81
C SER A 104 -3.02 -11.67 16.57
N GLY A 105 -4.05 -12.21 15.90
CA GLY A 105 -4.84 -11.45 14.93
C GLY A 105 -5.64 -10.39 15.67
N ALA A 106 -5.30 -9.12 15.49
CA ALA A 106 -6.00 -8.02 16.13
C ALA A 106 -7.03 -7.44 15.15
N ASP A 107 -8.30 -7.65 15.42
CA ASP A 107 -9.38 -6.89 14.77
C ASP A 107 -9.25 -5.40 15.14
N GLY A 108 -9.24 -4.54 14.12
CA GLY A 108 -9.33 -3.08 14.23
C GLY A 108 -8.12 -2.32 14.79
N GLY A 109 -7.16 -3.02 15.41
CA GLY A 109 -6.14 -2.40 16.24
C GLY A 109 -4.79 -2.08 15.58
N ARG A 110 -4.58 -2.48 14.32
CA ARG A 110 -3.24 -2.51 13.69
C ARG A 110 -3.28 -2.26 12.19
N PHE A 111 -4.32 -1.55 11.73
CA PHE A 111 -4.52 -1.25 10.31
C PHE A 111 -3.28 -0.61 9.70
N ILE A 112 -2.74 0.44 10.36
CA ILE A 112 -1.58 1.18 9.86
C ILE A 112 -0.30 0.31 9.71
N GLU A 113 -0.18 -0.75 10.51
CA GLU A 113 0.98 -1.65 10.46
C GLU A 113 0.89 -2.63 9.29
N ALA A 114 -0.34 -2.99 8.90
CA ALA A 114 -0.64 -3.87 7.77
C ALA A 114 -0.80 -3.10 6.45
N PHE A 115 -1.28 -1.86 6.53
CA PHE A 115 -1.71 -1.03 5.42
C PHE A 115 -1.33 0.42 5.63
N ASN A 116 -0.91 1.10 4.58
CA ASN A 116 -0.68 2.53 4.61
C ASN A 116 -1.62 3.23 3.62
N ILE A 117 -2.36 4.24 4.07
CA ILE A 117 -3.13 5.12 3.18
C ILE A 117 -2.25 6.33 2.86
N PRO A 118 -1.64 6.41 1.66
CA PRO A 118 -0.55 7.34 1.40
C PRO A 118 -0.97 8.83 1.37
N TRP A 119 -2.26 9.13 1.32
CA TRP A 119 -2.79 10.51 1.38
C TRP A 119 -3.28 10.93 2.76
N LEU A 120 -3.12 10.09 3.79
CA LEU A 120 -3.54 10.35 5.16
C LEU A 120 -2.34 10.30 6.10
N ASP A 121 -2.39 11.07 7.19
CA ASP A 121 -1.53 10.79 8.34
C ASP A 121 -2.01 9.52 9.07
N ALA A 122 -1.20 8.99 9.99
CA ALA A 122 -1.51 7.69 10.59
C ALA A 122 -2.80 7.68 11.42
N ASP A 123 -3.13 8.76 12.14
CA ASP A 123 -4.35 8.83 12.95
C ASP A 123 -5.61 8.87 12.05
N GLN A 124 -5.50 9.56 10.92
CA GLN A 124 -6.55 9.55 9.89
C GLN A 124 -6.63 8.22 9.16
N ALA A 125 -5.50 7.63 8.81
CA ALA A 125 -5.45 6.33 8.15
C ALA A 125 -6.09 5.26 9.02
N TRP A 126 -5.79 5.27 10.32
CA TRP A 126 -6.45 4.46 11.33
C TRP A 126 -7.97 4.68 11.33
N THR A 127 -8.40 5.93 11.47
CA THR A 127 -9.82 6.28 11.55
C THR A 127 -10.57 5.89 10.27
N CYS A 128 -9.95 6.06 9.11
CA CYS A 128 -10.47 5.64 7.82
C CYS A 128 -10.59 4.11 7.75
N GLY A 129 -9.57 3.37 8.18
CA GLY A 129 -9.59 1.91 8.21
C GLY A 129 -10.77 1.31 9.00
N LEU A 130 -11.22 1.99 10.07
CA LEU A 130 -12.36 1.56 10.88
C LEU A 130 -13.73 1.69 10.19
N ILE A 131 -13.82 2.44 9.09
CA ILE A 131 -15.07 2.73 8.39
C ILE A 131 -15.09 2.26 6.93
N LEU A 132 -14.03 1.56 6.48
CA LEU A 132 -14.03 0.91 5.17
C LEU A 132 -15.09 -0.20 5.14
N THR A 133 -15.64 -0.43 3.96
CA THR A 133 -16.50 -1.60 3.72
C THR A 133 -15.63 -2.80 3.40
N TYR A 134 -15.87 -3.92 4.07
CA TYR A 134 -15.16 -5.18 3.86
C TYR A 134 -16.06 -6.16 3.11
N ILE A 135 -15.58 -6.66 1.96
CA ILE A 135 -16.31 -7.63 1.14
C ILE A 135 -15.49 -8.93 1.05
N PRO A 136 -15.88 -9.98 1.77
CA PRO A 136 -15.18 -11.25 1.72
C PRO A 136 -15.43 -11.93 0.37
N GLN A 137 -14.39 -12.54 -0.18
CA GLN A 137 -14.46 -13.48 -1.27
C GLN A 137 -13.64 -14.74 -0.95
N PRO A 138 -14.06 -15.92 -1.42
CA PRO A 138 -13.24 -17.12 -1.29
C PRO A 138 -11.88 -16.93 -1.99
N ALA A 139 -10.80 -17.30 -1.31
CA ALA A 139 -9.48 -17.42 -1.92
C ALA A 139 -9.12 -18.91 -2.06
N SER A 140 -9.09 -19.62 -0.93
CA SER A 140 -8.68 -21.03 -0.87
C SER A 140 -9.60 -21.82 0.07
N ARG A 141 -9.31 -23.12 0.25
CA ARG A 141 -10.00 -23.94 1.25
C ARG A 141 -9.86 -23.44 2.69
N ALA A 142 -8.79 -22.69 2.99
CA ALA A 142 -8.47 -22.21 4.33
C ALA A 142 -8.44 -20.68 4.46
N LEU A 143 -8.42 -19.95 3.34
CA LEU A 143 -8.28 -18.49 3.34
C LEU A 143 -9.46 -17.81 2.64
N LEU A 144 -9.84 -16.67 3.20
CA LEU A 144 -10.69 -15.66 2.58
C LEU A 144 -9.80 -14.51 2.12
N PHE A 145 -10.15 -13.91 0.98
CA PHE A 145 -9.64 -12.61 0.59
C PHE A 145 -10.68 -11.54 0.95
N GLU A 146 -10.31 -10.58 1.77
CA GLU A 146 -11.17 -9.48 2.20
C GLU A 146 -10.85 -8.24 1.38
N ASN A 147 -11.80 -7.81 0.53
CA ASN A 147 -11.68 -6.57 -0.22
C ASN A 147 -12.05 -5.39 0.68
N MET A 148 -11.19 -4.37 0.71
CA MET A 148 -11.44 -3.12 1.41
C MET A 148 -11.87 -2.04 0.42
N VAL A 149 -13.05 -1.48 0.65
CA VAL A 149 -13.71 -0.59 -0.30
C VAL A 149 -13.99 0.76 0.36
N VAL A 150 -13.63 1.81 -0.36
CA VAL A 150 -14.02 3.19 -0.07
C VAL A 150 -15.34 3.46 -0.76
N ASP A 151 -16.39 3.70 0.02
CA ASP A 151 -17.67 4.17 -0.49
C ASP A 151 -17.65 5.71 -0.54
N ALA A 152 -17.33 6.29 -1.70
CA ALA A 152 -17.30 7.74 -1.85
C ALA A 152 -18.70 8.37 -1.74
N GLY A 153 -19.78 7.58 -1.81
CA GLY A 153 -21.16 8.04 -1.61
C GLY A 153 -21.48 8.40 -0.17
N ASP A 154 -20.82 7.75 0.80
CA ASP A 154 -21.03 7.99 2.22
C ASP A 154 -20.30 9.27 2.69
N PRO A 155 -21.02 10.32 3.17
CA PRO A 155 -20.40 11.54 3.70
C PRO A 155 -19.42 11.32 4.84
N ASN A 156 -19.67 10.33 5.71
CA ASN A 156 -18.81 9.98 6.83
C ASN A 156 -17.51 9.32 6.35
N VAL A 157 -17.59 8.45 5.34
CA VAL A 157 -16.39 7.88 4.68
C VAL A 157 -15.59 8.99 4.01
N ARG A 158 -16.22 9.85 3.22
CA ARG A 158 -15.52 10.97 2.57
C ARG A 158 -14.77 11.85 3.56
N ALA A 159 -15.43 12.26 4.65
CA ALA A 159 -14.86 13.15 5.64
C ALA A 159 -13.64 12.53 6.34
N LYS A 160 -13.75 11.27 6.77
CA LYS A 160 -12.70 10.59 7.55
C LYS A 160 -11.57 10.00 6.69
N CYS A 161 -11.84 9.68 5.43
CA CYS A 161 -10.84 9.17 4.48
C CYS A 161 -10.29 10.25 3.52
N ARG A 162 -10.67 11.53 3.73
CA ARG A 162 -10.31 12.69 2.90
C ARG A 162 -10.55 12.49 1.40
N ILE A 163 -11.71 11.94 1.06
CA ILE A 163 -12.12 11.74 -0.35
C ILE A 163 -12.74 13.04 -0.87
N PRO A 164 -12.18 13.66 -1.94
CA PRO A 164 -12.78 14.85 -2.57
C PRO A 164 -14.23 14.62 -2.98
N ARG A 165 -15.09 15.64 -2.79
CA ARG A 165 -16.51 15.56 -3.18
C ARG A 165 -16.71 15.31 -4.68
N GLU A 166 -15.80 15.81 -5.50
CA GLU A 166 -15.83 15.70 -6.96
C GLU A 166 -15.78 14.23 -7.45
N ILE A 167 -15.16 13.33 -6.69
CA ILE A 167 -15.15 11.88 -6.97
C ILE A 167 -16.54 11.27 -6.71
N ALA A 168 -17.31 11.82 -5.78
CA ALA A 168 -18.66 11.37 -5.47
C ALA A 168 -19.72 11.93 -6.43
N GLU A 169 -19.37 12.94 -7.23
CA GLU A 169 -20.28 13.75 -8.06
C GLU A 169 -19.86 13.82 -9.55
N MET A 170 -18.99 12.92 -10.02
CA MET A 170 -18.47 12.99 -11.39
C MET A 170 -19.56 12.65 -12.43
N PHE A 171 -20.07 13.69 -13.10
CA PHE A 171 -20.95 13.56 -14.27
C PHE A 171 -20.11 13.29 -15.52
N GLY A 172 -20.13 12.05 -16.01
CA GLY A 172 -19.52 11.71 -17.30
C GLY A 172 -20.45 12.03 -18.47
N PRO A 173 -19.97 12.65 -19.58
CA PRO A 173 -20.79 12.97 -20.76
C PRO A 173 -21.34 11.74 -21.51
N ALA A 174 -20.93 10.52 -21.12
CA ALA A 174 -21.34 9.27 -21.77
C ALA A 174 -22.48 8.52 -21.05
N ALA A 175 -22.99 9.00 -19.91
CA ALA A 175 -23.98 8.24 -19.15
C ALA A 175 -25.14 9.09 -18.63
N ASN A 176 -26.33 8.87 -19.21
CA ASN A 176 -27.61 9.41 -18.77
C ASN A 176 -28.10 8.80 -17.43
N LYS A 177 -27.25 8.77 -16.40
CA LYS A 177 -27.67 8.47 -15.02
C LYS A 177 -26.94 9.37 -14.03
N PRO A 178 -27.64 9.90 -13.00
CA PRO A 178 -26.97 10.54 -11.88
C PRO A 178 -26.20 9.46 -11.10
N PHE A 179 -24.87 9.46 -11.19
CA PHE A 179 -24.00 8.58 -10.41
C PHE A 179 -23.78 9.22 -9.04
N SER A 180 -24.43 8.66 -8.01
CA SER A 180 -24.17 8.98 -6.61
C SER A 180 -23.19 7.95 -6.06
N GLY A 181 -21.98 8.38 -5.69
CA GLY A 181 -21.06 7.61 -4.85
C GLY A 181 -20.36 6.42 -5.51
N GLU A 182 -19.20 6.66 -6.12
CA GLU A 182 -18.39 5.56 -6.65
C GLU A 182 -17.76 4.72 -5.53
N ARG A 183 -17.88 3.39 -5.63
CA ARG A 183 -17.19 2.45 -4.75
C ARG A 183 -15.82 2.14 -5.35
N ARG A 184 -14.77 2.53 -4.66
CA ARG A 184 -13.38 2.37 -5.09
C ARG A 184 -12.70 1.31 -4.23
N TRP A 185 -11.91 0.45 -4.86
CA TRP A 185 -11.14 -0.57 -4.16
C TRP A 185 -9.84 0.05 -3.61
N TYR A 186 -9.65 -0.02 -2.29
CA TYR A 186 -8.44 0.47 -1.64
C TYR A 186 -7.33 -0.59 -1.62
N GLY A 187 -7.69 -1.81 -1.21
CA GLY A 187 -6.75 -2.90 -0.97
C GLY A 187 -7.48 -4.18 -0.64
N GLY A 188 -6.74 -5.25 -0.42
CA GLY A 188 -7.28 -6.47 0.17
C GLY A 188 -6.25 -7.25 0.96
N TYR A 189 -6.71 -8.20 1.77
CA TYR A 189 -5.85 -9.08 2.56
C TYR A 189 -6.42 -10.48 2.66
N PHE A 190 -5.54 -11.44 2.98
CA PHE A 190 -5.92 -12.81 3.25
C PHE A 190 -6.09 -13.04 4.75
N THR A 191 -7.11 -13.81 5.13
CA THR A 191 -7.43 -14.14 6.53
C THR A 191 -8.12 -15.49 6.65
N THR A 192 -8.09 -16.10 7.84
CA THR A 192 -8.81 -17.37 8.14
C THR A 192 -10.14 -17.12 8.84
N ARG A 193 -10.24 -16.10 9.70
CA ARG A 193 -11.39 -15.87 10.58
C ARG A 193 -11.72 -14.41 10.88
N ARG A 194 -11.11 -13.46 10.13
CA ARG A 194 -11.06 -11.99 10.32
C ARG A 194 -9.74 -11.49 10.91
N GLY A 195 -9.47 -10.21 10.70
CA GLY A 195 -8.23 -9.54 11.06
C GLY A 195 -7.14 -9.71 10.00
N TYR A 196 -6.26 -8.71 9.93
CA TYR A 196 -5.18 -8.63 8.93
C TYR A 196 -4.05 -9.64 9.17
N PHE A 197 -3.83 -10.00 10.43
CA PHE A 197 -2.85 -10.99 10.84
C PHE A 197 -3.54 -12.30 11.18
N PHE A 198 -3.04 -13.42 10.69
CA PHE A 198 -3.67 -14.71 10.88
C PHE A 198 -2.68 -15.80 11.29
N ASP A 199 -3.22 -16.89 11.85
CA ASP A 199 -2.48 -18.05 12.39
C ASP A 199 -1.41 -17.74 13.46
N GLY A 200 -1.59 -16.62 14.18
CA GLY A 200 -0.84 -16.31 15.40
C GLY A 200 -1.13 -17.29 16.54
N GLY A 201 -0.14 -17.46 17.43
CA GLY A 201 -0.33 -18.18 18.70
C GLY A 201 -0.01 -19.68 18.66
N ARG A 202 0.51 -20.21 17.55
CA ARG A 202 1.07 -21.56 17.51
C ARG A 202 2.52 -21.56 18.03
N PRO A 203 2.92 -22.51 18.90
CA PRO A 203 4.30 -22.59 19.36
C PRO A 203 5.29 -22.67 18.18
N GLY A 204 6.25 -21.76 18.15
CA GLY A 204 7.25 -21.67 17.08
C GLY A 204 6.76 -21.10 15.74
N CYS A 205 5.54 -20.56 15.68
CA CYS A 205 4.97 -19.97 14.47
C CYS A 205 4.47 -18.55 14.73
N GLY A 206 5.10 -17.57 14.08
CA GLY A 206 4.59 -16.20 14.04
C GLY A 206 3.29 -16.08 13.24
N SER A 207 2.54 -15.00 13.49
CA SER A 207 1.39 -14.64 12.64
C SER A 207 1.86 -14.33 11.22
N LYS A 208 0.97 -14.45 10.24
CA LYS A 208 1.20 -14.08 8.84
C LYS A 208 0.43 -12.82 8.48
N LEU A 209 0.89 -12.10 7.46
CA LEU A 209 0.17 -10.98 6.84
C LEU A 209 0.38 -11.05 5.34
N TYR A 210 -0.69 -11.25 4.59
CA TYR A 210 -0.69 -11.18 3.13
C TYR A 210 -1.65 -10.09 2.68
N SER A 211 -1.15 -9.12 1.91
CA SER A 211 -1.94 -7.98 1.46
C SER A 211 -1.69 -7.65 0.00
N LEU A 212 -2.73 -7.14 -0.65
CA LEU A 212 -2.70 -6.64 -2.02
C LEU A 212 -3.10 -5.17 -1.99
N THR A 213 -2.27 -4.30 -2.56
CA THR A 213 -2.52 -2.85 -2.63
C THR A 213 -2.28 -2.33 -4.05
N SER A 214 -2.89 -1.19 -4.39
CA SER A 214 -2.55 -0.46 -5.61
C SER A 214 -1.48 0.60 -5.32
N ALA A 215 -0.86 1.13 -6.37
CA ALA A 215 0.10 2.21 -6.32
C ALA A 215 -0.56 3.59 -6.13
N ALA A 216 -1.89 3.65 -6.00
CA ALA A 216 -2.65 4.87 -5.82
C ALA A 216 -2.07 5.71 -4.68
N LYS A 217 -1.79 6.98 -4.99
CA LYS A 217 -1.28 7.97 -4.04
C LYS A 217 -2.34 8.95 -3.59
N THR A 218 -3.46 8.99 -4.30
CA THR A 218 -4.62 9.83 -4.01
C THR A 218 -5.91 9.03 -4.21
N PRO A 219 -7.03 9.46 -3.60
CA PRO A 219 -8.32 8.78 -3.73
C PRO A 219 -8.82 8.56 -5.17
N ASP A 220 -8.59 9.52 -6.07
CA ASP A 220 -9.02 9.49 -7.47
C ASP A 220 -8.28 8.44 -8.31
N GLN A 221 -7.11 7.99 -7.85
CA GLN A 221 -6.31 6.96 -8.50
C GLN A 221 -6.71 5.55 -8.08
N LEU A 222 -7.62 5.39 -7.12
CA LEU A 222 -8.06 4.08 -6.68
C LEU A 222 -8.81 3.36 -7.82
N PRO A 223 -8.56 2.05 -8.01
CA PRO A 223 -9.33 1.26 -8.97
C PRO A 223 -10.83 1.30 -8.67
N ALA A 224 -11.65 1.34 -9.72
CA ALA A 224 -13.08 1.06 -9.59
C ALA A 224 -13.27 -0.40 -9.17
N ILE A 225 -14.27 -0.68 -8.33
CA ILE A 225 -14.49 -2.05 -7.82
C ILE A 225 -14.87 -3.04 -8.93
N ASP A 226 -15.45 -2.54 -10.02
CA ASP A 226 -15.87 -3.29 -11.20
C ASP A 226 -14.84 -3.25 -12.34
N ASP A 227 -13.63 -2.73 -12.10
CA ASP A 227 -12.53 -2.76 -13.06
C ASP A 227 -12.15 -4.23 -13.39
N PRO A 228 -12.28 -4.68 -14.66
CA PRO A 228 -11.91 -6.03 -15.04
C PRO A 228 -10.42 -6.33 -14.79
N ARG A 229 -9.55 -5.31 -14.82
CA ARG A 229 -8.13 -5.47 -14.52
C ARG A 229 -7.91 -5.77 -13.04
N LEU A 230 -8.64 -5.11 -12.15
CA LEU A 230 -8.62 -5.40 -10.72
C LEU A 230 -9.04 -6.85 -10.48
N ALA A 231 -10.15 -7.29 -11.09
CA ALA A 231 -10.63 -8.67 -10.96
C ALA A 231 -9.56 -9.70 -11.40
N GLN A 232 -8.87 -9.43 -12.51
CA GLN A 232 -7.77 -10.28 -12.98
C GLN A 232 -6.59 -10.30 -11.98
N ILE A 233 -6.12 -9.12 -11.53
CA ILE A 233 -5.01 -9.02 -10.58
C ILE A 233 -5.33 -9.74 -9.27
N THR A 234 -6.55 -9.57 -8.77
CA THR A 234 -7.00 -10.24 -7.54
C THR A 234 -7.05 -11.75 -7.70
N GLY A 235 -7.54 -12.26 -8.85
CA GLY A 235 -7.52 -13.69 -9.15
C GLY A 235 -6.10 -14.26 -9.18
N GLU A 236 -5.18 -13.59 -9.88
CA GLU A 236 -3.78 -14.03 -9.93
C GLU A 236 -3.11 -13.95 -8.55
N ALA A 237 -3.43 -12.96 -7.72
CA ALA A 237 -2.91 -12.85 -6.36
C ALA A 237 -3.40 -14.01 -5.46
N ILE A 238 -4.67 -14.43 -5.62
CA ILE A 238 -5.20 -15.63 -4.97
C ILE A 238 -4.43 -16.86 -5.43
N ASP A 239 -4.25 -17.06 -6.73
CA ASP A 239 -3.52 -18.21 -7.28
C ASP A 239 -2.09 -18.28 -6.74
N ILE A 240 -1.41 -17.14 -6.60
CA ILE A 240 -0.07 -17.07 -5.99
C ILE A 240 -0.12 -17.54 -4.54
N VAL A 241 -1.05 -17.03 -3.73
CA VAL A 241 -1.17 -17.41 -2.31
C VAL A 241 -1.54 -18.89 -2.16
N ASP A 242 -2.39 -19.40 -3.05
CA ASP A 242 -2.79 -20.80 -3.07
C ASP A 242 -1.65 -21.73 -3.51
N SER A 243 -0.69 -21.22 -4.28
CA SER A 243 0.50 -21.97 -4.66
C SER A 243 1.52 -22.13 -3.53
N ILE A 244 1.36 -21.42 -2.40
CA ILE A 244 2.33 -21.42 -1.31
C ILE A 244 2.42 -22.83 -0.68
N GLN A 245 3.57 -23.46 -0.87
CA GLN A 245 3.95 -24.68 -0.19
C GLN A 245 4.71 -24.31 1.08
N TYR A 246 4.00 -24.38 2.21
CA TYR A 246 4.57 -24.11 3.53
C TYR A 246 5.50 -25.25 3.96
N LYS A 247 6.78 -24.95 4.17
CA LYS A 247 7.75 -25.88 4.78
C LYS A 247 7.51 -26.00 6.29
N ARG A 248 7.01 -24.93 6.90
CA ARG A 248 6.63 -24.84 8.32
C ARG A 248 5.39 -23.96 8.50
N CYS A 249 4.67 -24.14 9.61
CA CYS A 249 3.61 -23.21 10.04
C CYS A 249 2.51 -22.95 9.02
N ALA A 250 2.04 -23.99 8.31
CA ALA A 250 0.93 -23.89 7.36
C ALA A 250 -0.37 -23.35 7.99
N PRO A 251 -1.18 -22.59 7.23
CA PRO A 251 -2.46 -22.08 7.71
C PRO A 251 -3.45 -23.17 8.11
N ARG A 252 -4.30 -22.88 9.10
CA ARG A 252 -5.38 -23.79 9.50
C ARG A 252 -6.67 -23.48 8.72
N PRO A 253 -7.41 -24.50 8.25
CA PRO A 253 -8.78 -24.31 7.76
C PRO A 253 -9.74 -23.91 8.88
#